data_AF-A0A2N0MFG7-F1
#
_entry.id   AF-A0A2N0MFG7-F1
#
_cell.length_a   1.000
_cell.length_b   1.000
_cell.length_c   1.000
_cell.angle_alpha   90.00
_cell.angle_beta   90.00
_cell.angle_gamma   90.00
#
_symmetry.space_group_name_H-M   'P 1'
#
loop_
_entity.id
_entity.type
_entity.pdbx_description
1 polymer ?
#
loop_
_entity_poly.entity_id
_entity_poly.type
_entity_poly.pdbx_seq_one_letter_code
_entity_poly.pdbx_strand_id
1 'polypeptide(L)'
;MKTLKRHLWVGALAFGLLFIVLGTLFMVIGLDAKDMIRTALADENVTTSADAVEYGVPAGVVVTDAKTAEAQAEVIKKHSFDRYGRYADMDRDDLNREAYLTLRNSLNMAVMGFGVADLAIGMDAVIVLMGVGTLAFVAPVLYITTAKEGEAEPTVKAGAPALAV
;
A
#
# COMPACT_ATOMS: atom_id res chain seq x y z
N MET A 1 -18.82 -30.02 -18.51
CA MET A 1 -17.41 -29.54 -18.45
C MET A 1 -16.99 -28.70 -19.67
N LYS A 2 -17.45 -28.98 -20.91
CA LYS A 2 -17.10 -28.20 -22.12
C LYS A 2 -17.48 -26.70 -22.08
N THR A 3 -18.63 -26.37 -21.50
CA THR A 3 -19.09 -24.97 -21.36
C THR A 3 -18.24 -24.15 -20.38
N LEU A 4 -17.70 -24.78 -19.33
CA LEU A 4 -16.86 -24.12 -18.34
C LEU A 4 -15.53 -23.63 -18.94
N LYS A 5 -14.88 -24.46 -19.76
CA LYS A 5 -13.63 -24.11 -20.43
C LYS A 5 -13.77 -22.91 -21.38
N ARG A 6 -14.89 -22.82 -22.09
CA ARG A 6 -15.17 -21.73 -23.05
C ARG A 6 -15.30 -20.35 -22.40
N HIS A 7 -15.63 -20.28 -21.12
CA HIS A 7 -15.81 -19.01 -20.39
C HIS A 7 -14.64 -18.64 -19.48
N LEU A 8 -13.59 -19.47 -19.39
CA LEU A 8 -12.43 -19.21 -18.52
C LEU A 8 -11.70 -17.91 -18.88
N TRP A 9 -11.60 -17.56 -20.16
CA TRP A 9 -10.95 -16.32 -20.60
C TRP A 9 -11.74 -15.06 -20.17
N VAL A 10 -13.08 -15.11 -20.20
CA VAL A 10 -13.96 -14.05 -19.70
C VAL A 10 -13.80 -13.92 -18.18
N GLY A 11 -13.69 -15.05 -17.47
CA GLY A 11 -13.40 -15.07 -16.05
C GLY A 11 -12.07 -14.39 -15.71
N ALA A 12 -11.01 -14.67 -16.47
CA ALA A 12 -9.71 -14.04 -16.29
C ALA A 12 -9.73 -12.53 -16.56
N LEU A 13 -10.48 -12.08 -17.58
CA LEU A 13 -10.69 -10.66 -17.84
C LEU A 13 -11.42 -9.96 -16.69
N ALA A 14 -12.51 -10.57 -16.20
CA ALA A 14 -13.26 -10.02 -15.08
C ALA A 14 -12.40 -9.94 -13.80
N PHE A 15 -11.61 -10.97 -13.52
CA PHE A 15 -10.70 -10.99 -12.37
C PHE A 15 -9.57 -9.97 -12.46
N GLY A 16 -8.95 -9.83 -13.64
CA GLY A 16 -7.90 -8.84 -13.86
C GLY A 16 -8.42 -7.41 -13.68
N LEU A 17 -9.60 -7.12 -14.21
CA LEU A 17 -10.25 -5.82 -14.04
C LEU A 17 -10.62 -5.57 -12.57
N LEU A 18 -11.13 -6.58 -11.87
CA LEU A 18 -11.47 -6.50 -10.45
C LEU A 18 -10.26 -6.11 -9.60
N PHE A 19 -9.10 -6.75 -9.81
CA PHE A 19 -7.89 -6.42 -9.07
C PHE A 19 -7.39 -5.01 -9.34
N ILE A 20 -7.47 -4.54 -10.59
CA ILE A 20 -7.10 -3.15 -10.91
C ILE A 20 -8.02 -2.19 -10.17
N VAL A 21 -9.34 -2.38 -10.25
CA VAL A 21 -10.31 -1.48 -9.62
C VAL A 21 -10.14 -1.45 -8.10
N LEU A 22 -10.07 -2.62 -7.45
CA LEU A 22 -9.91 -2.70 -5.99
C LEU A 22 -8.55 -2.17 -5.53
N GLY A 23 -7.47 -2.55 -6.22
CA GLY A 23 -6.14 -2.08 -5.87
C GLY A 23 -6.02 -0.57 -6.02
N THR A 24 -6.51 0.01 -7.12
CA THR A 24 -6.49 1.48 -7.29
C THR A 24 -7.35 2.18 -6.24
N LEU A 25 -8.52 1.63 -5.89
CA LEU A 25 -9.38 2.20 -4.86
C LEU A 25 -8.68 2.24 -3.49
N PHE A 26 -8.09 1.13 -3.05
CA PHE A 26 -7.39 1.09 -1.76
C PHE A 26 -6.11 1.93 -1.76
N MET A 27 -5.42 2.01 -2.90
CA MET A 27 -4.27 2.90 -3.06
C MET A 27 -4.64 4.38 -2.83
N VAL A 28 -5.79 4.84 -3.34
CA VAL A 28 -6.30 6.19 -3.10
C VAL A 28 -6.59 6.42 -1.61
N ILE A 29 -7.22 5.44 -0.95
CA ILE A 29 -7.49 5.52 0.49
C ILE A 29 -6.17 5.61 1.30
N GLY A 30 -5.14 4.88 0.89
CA GLY A 30 -3.81 4.97 1.50
C GLY A 30 -3.17 6.35 1.33
N LEU A 31 -3.33 6.96 0.16
CA LEU A 31 -2.87 8.33 -0.11
C LEU A 31 -3.62 9.36 0.74
N ASP A 32 -4.95 9.25 0.82
CA ASP A 32 -5.79 10.13 1.65
C ASP A 32 -5.40 10.04 3.13
N ALA A 33 -5.13 8.83 3.64
CA ALA A 33 -4.66 8.63 5.00
C ALA A 33 -3.28 9.28 5.22
N LYS A 34 -2.39 9.18 4.24
CA LYS A 34 -1.07 9.83 4.29
C LYS A 34 -1.17 11.35 4.33
N ASP A 35 -2.03 11.91 3.51
CA ASP A 35 -2.29 13.35 3.47
C ASP A 35 -2.94 13.85 4.76
N MET A 36 -3.84 13.07 5.36
CA MET A 36 -4.44 13.39 6.66
C MET A 36 -3.39 13.53 7.76
N ILE A 37 -2.42 12.62 7.84
CA ILE A 37 -1.33 12.69 8.83
C ILE A 37 -0.47 13.93 8.56
N ARG A 38 -0.15 14.20 7.30
CA ARG A 38 0.64 15.37 6.90
C ARG A 38 -0.05 16.68 7.28
N THR A 39 -1.35 16.80 7.03
CA THR A 39 -2.13 17.97 7.41
C THR A 39 -2.16 18.13 8.93
N ALA A 40 -2.41 17.06 9.68
CA ALA A 40 -2.41 17.10 11.14
C ALA A 40 -1.06 17.59 11.70
N LEU A 41 0.06 17.15 11.13
CA LEU A 41 1.39 17.63 11.54
C LEU A 41 1.65 19.09 11.13
N ALA A 42 1.18 19.50 9.95
CA ALA A 42 1.32 20.87 9.48
C ALA A 42 0.52 21.86 10.36
N ASP A 43 -0.66 21.45 10.82
CA ASP A 43 -1.53 22.26 11.70
C ASP A 43 -0.89 22.51 13.07
N GLU A 44 -0.13 21.54 13.61
CA GLU A 44 0.63 21.70 14.85
C GLU A 44 1.85 22.64 14.71
N ASN A 45 2.24 22.99 13.48
CA ASN A 45 3.32 23.93 13.15
C ASN A 45 4.64 23.68 13.92
N VAL A 46 4.98 22.41 14.14
CA VAL A 46 6.23 22.03 14.80
C VAL A 46 7.39 22.17 13.82
N THR A 47 8.44 22.89 14.21
CA THR A 47 9.66 23.03 13.41
C THR A 47 10.80 22.20 13.97
N THR A 48 11.64 21.66 13.08
CA THR A 48 12.85 20.93 13.46
C THR A 48 13.82 21.81 14.23
N SER A 49 14.45 21.25 15.28
CA SER A 49 15.46 21.94 16.07
C SER A 49 16.79 22.09 15.33
N ALA A 50 17.72 22.85 15.90
CA ALA A 50 19.10 22.95 15.42
C ALA A 50 19.82 21.59 15.34
N ASP A 51 19.51 20.69 16.28
CA ASP A 51 20.15 19.37 16.38
C ASP A 51 19.57 18.34 15.40
N ALA A 52 18.47 18.67 14.71
CA ALA A 52 17.87 17.79 13.71
C ALA A 52 18.84 17.49 12.54
N VAL A 53 19.86 18.34 12.34
CA VAL A 53 20.92 18.16 11.34
C VAL A 53 21.72 16.88 11.60
N GLU A 54 21.90 16.50 12.87
CA GLU A 54 22.55 15.25 13.27
C GLU A 54 21.80 14.00 12.76
N TYR A 55 20.50 14.14 12.53
CA TYR A 55 19.61 13.09 12.03
C TYR A 55 19.29 13.25 10.52
N GLY A 56 20.04 14.09 9.81
CA GLY A 56 19.97 14.21 8.35
C GLY A 56 18.78 15.04 7.84
N VAL A 57 18.26 15.96 8.65
CA VAL A 57 17.19 16.90 8.30
C VAL A 57 17.62 18.34 8.60
N PRO A 58 17.38 19.32 7.71
CA PRO A 58 17.71 20.72 8.01
C PRO A 58 16.94 21.24 9.23
N ALA A 59 17.56 22.16 9.97
CA ALA A 59 16.92 22.87 11.08
C ALA A 59 15.90 23.90 10.56
N GLY A 60 14.86 24.17 11.35
CA GLY A 60 13.84 25.19 11.05
C GLY A 60 12.84 24.80 9.96
N VAL A 61 12.76 23.53 9.60
CA VAL A 61 11.79 23.01 8.62
C VAL A 61 10.54 22.52 9.36
N VAL A 62 9.36 22.77 8.81
CA VAL A 62 8.10 22.28 9.39
C VAL A 62 8.04 20.76 9.26
N VAL A 63 7.72 20.10 10.37
CA VAL A 63 7.54 18.65 10.45
C VAL A 63 6.27 18.28 9.69
N THR A 64 6.41 17.68 8.51
CA THR A 64 5.27 17.33 7.64
C THR A 64 5.40 15.96 6.98
N ASP A 65 6.46 15.21 7.31
CA ASP A 65 6.73 13.89 6.76
C ASP A 65 7.39 12.99 7.81
N ALA A 66 7.51 11.70 7.50
CA ALA A 66 8.08 10.71 8.42
C ALA A 66 9.51 11.06 8.85
N LYS A 67 10.34 11.56 7.94
CA LYS A 67 11.76 11.81 8.21
C LYS A 67 11.95 13.00 9.13
N THR A 68 11.23 14.09 8.87
CA THR A 68 11.21 15.29 9.71
C THR A 68 10.64 15.00 11.09
N ALA A 69 9.58 14.17 11.18
CA ALA A 69 8.99 13.75 12.44
C ALA A 69 9.92 12.86 13.27
N GLU A 70 10.57 11.88 12.63
CA GLU A 70 11.54 10.99 13.26
C GLU A 70 12.75 11.78 13.80
N ALA A 71 13.33 12.67 12.98
CA ALA A 71 14.44 13.52 13.39
C ALA A 71 14.07 14.37 14.61
N GLN A 72 12.90 15.01 14.60
CA GLN A 72 12.45 15.82 15.73
C GLN A 72 12.17 14.97 16.98
N ALA A 73 11.63 13.76 16.82
CA ALA A 73 11.40 12.84 17.95
C ALA A 73 12.71 12.38 18.60
N GLU A 74 13.75 12.10 17.80
CA GLU A 74 15.07 11.72 18.31
C GLU A 74 15.79 12.89 18.99
N VAL A 75 15.68 14.11 18.45
CA VAL A 75 16.15 15.33 19.13
C VAL A 75 15.49 15.46 20.51
N ILE A 76 14.16 15.35 20.58
CA ILE A 76 13.43 15.47 21.85
C ILE A 76 13.90 14.40 22.83
N LYS A 77 14.09 13.16 22.36
CA LYS A 77 14.59 12.04 23.17
C LYS A 77 15.99 12.32 23.72
N LYS A 78 16.91 12.83 22.89
CA LYS A 78 18.27 13.19 23.30
C LYS A 78 18.24 14.23 24.43
N HIS A 79 17.56 15.36 24.22
CA HIS A 79 17.44 16.42 25.24
C HIS A 79 16.74 15.95 26.52
N SER A 80 15.73 15.08 26.39
CA SER A 80 15.02 14.52 27.53
C SER A 80 15.91 13.56 28.34
N PHE A 81 16.72 12.75 27.67
CA PHE A 81 17.68 11.83 28.31
C PHE A 81 18.79 12.61 29.02
N ASP A 82 19.32 13.65 28.39
CA ASP A 82 20.38 14.47 28.96
C ASP A 82 19.91 15.25 30.19
N ARG A 83 18.63 15.66 30.22
CA ARG A 83 18.07 16.46 31.31
C ARG A 83 17.51 15.66 32.47
N TYR A 84 16.79 14.57 32.18
CA TYR A 84 16.00 13.83 33.18
C TYR A 84 16.40 12.35 33.29
N GLY A 85 17.33 11.87 32.47
CA GLY A 85 17.65 10.45 32.37
C GLY A 85 16.58 9.66 31.61
N ARG A 86 16.56 8.34 31.79
CA ARG A 86 15.53 7.50 31.15
C ARG A 86 14.22 7.67 31.91
N TYR A 87 13.11 7.53 31.21
CA TYR A 87 11.77 7.58 31.81
C TYR A 87 11.59 6.65 33.03
N ALA A 88 12.26 5.49 33.00
CA ALA A 88 12.21 4.52 34.10
C ALA A 88 12.94 5.00 35.37
N ASP A 89 13.87 5.92 35.23
CA ASP A 89 14.68 6.46 36.33
C ASP A 89 14.01 7.70 36.98
N MET A 90 12.96 8.24 36.35
CA MET A 90 12.21 9.38 36.87
C MET A 90 11.27 8.97 38.01
N ASP A 91 11.19 9.83 39.03
CA ASP A 91 10.21 9.66 40.11
C ASP A 91 8.78 9.64 39.55
N ARG A 92 7.92 8.82 40.15
CA ARG A 92 6.56 8.59 39.68
C ARG A 92 5.70 9.85 39.77
N ASP A 93 5.97 10.69 40.76
CA ASP A 93 5.21 11.91 41.05
C ASP A 93 5.85 13.18 40.44
N ASP A 94 6.86 13.04 39.58
CA ASP A 94 7.46 14.17 38.86
C ASP A 94 6.46 14.78 37.86
N LEU A 95 6.21 16.09 38.00
CA LEU A 95 5.32 16.85 37.12
C LEU A 95 5.75 16.81 35.64
N ASN A 96 7.05 16.61 35.37
CA ASN A 96 7.60 16.55 34.02
C ASN A 96 7.40 15.19 33.34
N ARG A 97 6.96 14.17 34.09
CA ARG A 97 6.85 12.79 33.60
C ARG A 97 5.81 12.66 32.48
N GLU A 98 4.71 13.42 32.56
CA GLU A 98 3.72 13.47 31.48
C GLU A 98 4.28 14.18 30.23
N ALA A 99 4.89 15.35 30.42
CA ALA A 99 5.46 16.14 29.32
C ALA A 99 6.59 15.41 28.57
N TYR A 100 7.34 14.55 29.26
CA TYR A 100 8.44 13.77 28.70
C TYR A 100 8.01 12.89 27.51
N LEU A 101 6.78 12.36 27.53
CA LEU A 101 6.30 11.42 26.51
C LEU A 101 5.36 12.04 25.49
N THR A 102 4.60 13.09 25.83
CA THR A 102 3.46 13.53 25.00
C THR A 102 3.85 13.85 23.54
N LEU A 103 4.72 14.84 23.32
CA LEU A 103 5.09 15.26 21.96
C LEU A 103 5.89 14.19 21.21
N ARG A 104 6.81 13.50 21.92
CA ARG A 104 7.59 12.41 21.31
C ARG A 104 6.68 11.27 20.85
N ASN A 105 5.67 10.93 21.65
CA ASN A 105 4.75 9.86 21.34
C ASN A 105 3.88 10.21 20.13
N SER A 106 3.34 11.44 20.04
CA SER A 106 2.56 11.84 18.87
C SER A 106 3.39 11.85 17.59
N LEU A 107 4.65 12.32 17.63
CA LEU A 107 5.57 12.26 16.49
C LEU A 107 5.89 10.82 16.08
N ASN A 108 6.18 9.92 17.03
CA ASN A 108 6.42 8.50 16.75
C ASN A 108 5.19 7.80 16.17
N MET A 109 3.99 8.14 16.66
CA MET A 109 2.74 7.64 16.06
C MET A 109 2.57 8.13 14.62
N ALA A 110 2.95 9.38 14.33
CA ALA A 110 2.93 9.90 12.96
C ALA A 110 3.94 9.19 12.05
N VAL A 111 5.17 8.93 12.52
CA VAL A 111 6.18 8.14 11.79
C VAL A 111 5.64 6.75 11.45
N MET A 112 5.08 6.04 12.45
CA MET A 112 4.46 4.74 12.21
C MET A 112 3.27 4.83 11.25
N GLY A 113 2.45 5.88 11.36
CA GLY A 113 1.31 6.13 10.47
C GLY A 113 1.73 6.31 9.02
N PHE A 114 2.77 7.11 8.75
CA PHE A 114 3.35 7.24 7.42
C PHE A 114 3.90 5.92 6.89
N GLY A 115 4.61 5.15 7.73
CA GLY A 115 5.14 3.85 7.34
C GLY A 115 4.05 2.84 6.98
N VAL A 116 2.96 2.80 7.76
CA VAL A 116 1.80 1.93 7.47
C VAL A 116 1.08 2.37 6.19
N ALA A 117 0.91 3.68 5.98
CA ALA A 117 0.31 4.20 4.75
C ALA A 117 1.16 3.83 3.51
N ASP A 118 2.49 3.95 3.59
CA ASP A 118 3.40 3.58 2.50
C ASP A 118 3.37 2.07 2.20
N LEU A 119 3.29 1.23 3.24
CA LEU A 119 3.11 -0.21 3.06
C LEU A 119 1.77 -0.57 2.42
N ALA A 120 0.68 0.11 2.80
CA ALA A 120 -0.64 -0.09 2.21
C ALA A 120 -0.61 0.27 0.71
N ILE A 121 -0.14 1.48 0.38
CA ILE A 121 0.03 1.96 -0.99
C ILE A 121 0.91 0.99 -1.81
N GLY A 122 2.02 0.51 -1.23
CA GLY A 122 2.90 -0.45 -1.88
C GLY A 122 2.26 -1.80 -2.15
N MET A 123 1.47 -2.33 -1.21
CA MET A 123 0.74 -3.59 -1.38
C MET A 123 -0.34 -3.46 -2.47
N ASP A 124 -1.08 -2.35 -2.47
CA ASP A 124 -2.11 -2.09 -3.45
C ASP A 124 -1.54 -1.91 -4.86
N ALA A 125 -0.35 -1.30 -4.97
CA ALA A 125 0.39 -1.26 -6.23
C ALA A 125 0.70 -2.68 -6.76
N VAL A 126 1.07 -3.62 -5.89
CA VAL A 126 1.28 -5.03 -6.28
C VAL A 126 -0.03 -5.67 -6.74
N ILE A 127 -1.15 -5.41 -6.08
CA ILE A 127 -2.47 -5.90 -6.50
C ILE A 127 -2.85 -5.39 -7.89
N VAL A 128 -2.65 -4.09 -8.15
CA VAL A 128 -2.87 -3.50 -9.47
C VAL A 128 -1.97 -4.17 -10.52
N LEU A 129 -0.68 -4.38 -10.22
CA LEU A 129 0.25 -5.06 -11.11
C LEU A 129 -0.20 -6.50 -11.43
N MET A 130 -0.72 -7.24 -10.44
CA MET A 130 -1.29 -8.58 -10.69
C MET A 130 -2.51 -8.52 -11.61
N GLY A 131 -3.39 -7.53 -11.42
CA GLY A 131 -4.54 -7.32 -12.29
C GLY A 131 -4.15 -7.01 -13.73
N VAL A 132 -3.21 -6.08 -13.92
CA VAL A 132 -2.63 -5.74 -15.23
C VAL A 132 -1.97 -6.97 -15.86
N GLY A 133 -1.17 -7.72 -15.11
CA GLY A 133 -0.52 -8.94 -15.60
C GLY A 133 -1.53 -10.01 -16.03
N THR A 134 -2.64 -10.15 -15.31
CA THR A 134 -3.73 -11.07 -15.67
C THR A 134 -4.38 -10.66 -17.00
N LEU A 135 -4.65 -9.37 -17.20
CA LEU A 135 -5.22 -8.87 -18.45
C LEU A 135 -4.24 -8.95 -19.62
N ALA A 136 -2.96 -8.64 -19.38
CA ALA A 136 -1.94 -8.58 -20.43
C ALA A 136 -1.46 -9.96 -20.90
N PHE A 137 -1.40 -10.95 -20.00
CA PHE A 137 -0.80 -12.26 -20.30
C PHE A 137 -1.79 -13.42 -20.17
N VAL A 138 -2.51 -13.52 -19.06
CA VAL A 138 -3.35 -14.70 -18.77
C VAL A 138 -4.59 -14.75 -19.67
N ALA A 139 -5.28 -13.63 -19.83
CA ALA A 139 -6.48 -13.58 -20.67
C ALA A 139 -6.20 -13.90 -22.16
N PRO A 140 -5.17 -13.34 -22.82
CA PRO A 140 -4.83 -13.70 -24.20
C PRO A 140 -4.42 -15.17 -24.36
N VAL A 141 -3.65 -15.73 -23.41
CA VAL A 141 -3.25 -17.14 -23.46
C VAL A 141 -4.46 -18.07 -23.31
N LEU A 142 -5.38 -17.77 -22.40
CA LEU A 142 -6.62 -18.54 -22.24
C LEU A 142 -7.53 -18.43 -23.47
N TYR A 143 -7.57 -17.26 -24.10
CA TYR A 143 -8.32 -17.09 -25.35
C TYR A 143 -7.76 -17.97 -26.48
N ILE A 144 -6.45 -17.96 -26.70
CA ILE A 144 -5.80 -18.75 -27.76
C ILE A 144 -5.96 -20.26 -27.51
N THR A 145 -5.80 -20.71 -26.27
CA THR A 145 -5.90 -22.15 -25.93
C THR A 145 -7.33 -22.67 -26.07
N THR A 146 -8.33 -21.90 -25.62
CA THR A 146 -9.74 -22.26 -25.77
C THR A 146 -10.23 -22.18 -27.23
N ALA A 147 -9.68 -21.28 -28.04
CA ALA A 147 -9.95 -21.22 -29.48
C ALA A 147 -9.45 -22.49 -30.21
N LYS A 148 -8.22 -22.95 -29.89
CA LYS A 148 -7.65 -24.17 -30.47
C LYS A 148 -8.40 -25.45 -30.10
N GLU A 149 -8.94 -25.55 -28.88
CA GLU A 149 -9.80 -26.68 -28.49
C GLU A 149 -11.14 -26.70 -29.26
N GLY A 150 -11.62 -25.55 -29.76
CA GLY A 150 -12.84 -25.45 -30.55
C GLY A 150 -12.70 -25.93 -32.00
N GLU A 151 -11.51 -25.84 -32.58
CA GLU A 151 -11.22 -26.28 -33.95
C GLU A 151 -10.95 -27.79 -34.08
N ALA A 152 -10.65 -28.48 -32.96
CA ALA A 152 -10.32 -29.90 -32.94
C ALA A 152 -11.54 -30.84 -32.89
N GLU A 153 -12.78 -30.33 -32.99
CA GLU A 153 -13.96 -31.18 -33.17
C GLU A 153 -14.04 -31.66 -34.63
N PRO A 154 -13.89 -32.97 -34.92
CA PRO A 154 -14.06 -33.47 -36.26
C PRO A 154 -15.52 -33.33 -36.63
N THR A 155 -15.80 -32.66 -37.75
CA THR A 155 -17.09 -32.71 -38.43
C THR A 155 -17.39 -34.17 -38.77
N VAL A 156 -18.14 -34.86 -37.91
CA VAL A 156 -18.66 -36.19 -38.20
C VAL A 156 -19.61 -36.05 -39.38
N LYS A 157 -19.22 -36.65 -40.51
CA LYS A 157 -19.99 -36.81 -41.74
C LYS A 157 -21.46 -37.13 -41.44
N ALA A 158 -22.38 -36.29 -41.91
CA ALA A 158 -23.77 -36.66 -42.08
C ALA A 158 -24.16 -36.47 -43.54
N GLY A 159 -24.44 -37.59 -44.22
CA GLY A 159 -25.38 -37.66 -45.34
C GLY A 159 -24.81 -37.52 -46.75
N ALA A 160 -24.36 -38.63 -47.33
CA ALA A 160 -24.46 -38.84 -48.78
C ALA A 160 -25.53 -39.92 -49.02
N PRO A 161 -26.65 -39.65 -49.72
CA PRO A 161 -27.57 -40.69 -50.16
C PRO A 161 -27.23 -41.09 -51.59
N ALA A 162 -27.10 -42.40 -51.85
CA ALA A 162 -27.50 -43.05 -53.10
C ALA A 162 -27.04 -44.52 -53.10
N LEU A 163 -27.91 -45.42 -52.68
CA LEU A 163 -27.95 -46.77 -53.24
C LEU A 163 -29.33 -46.91 -53.90
N ALA A 164 -29.35 -46.82 -55.22
CA ALA A 164 -30.48 -47.24 -56.05
C ALA A 164 -30.15 -48.64 -56.57
N VAL A 165 -30.99 -49.60 -56.21
CA VAL A 165 -31.23 -50.86 -56.94
C VAL A 165 -32.50 -50.64 -57.75
#